data_AF-A0A261VUY8-F1
#
_entry.id   AF-A0A261VUY8-F1
#
_cell.length_a   1.000
_cell.length_b   1.000
_cell.length_c   1.000
_cell.angle_alpha   90.00
_cell.angle_beta   90.00
_cell.angle_gamma   90.00
#
_symmetry.space_group_name_H-M   'P 1'
#
loop_
_entity.id
_entity.type
_entity.pdbx_description
1 polymer ?
#
loop_
_entity_poly.entity_id
_entity_poly.type
_entity_poly.pdbx_seq_one_letter_code
_entity_poly.pdbx_strand_id
1 'polypeptide(L)'
;MSTPAPGIAIIGVGEVGPIFAQALGERGCAVAVYDIKLEDSATAGAIRDKAARAGARVADSLQDCLSQADWIFSAVTASQAGAVARAAARVMRPGQIFIDLNSVSPRVKQENGALVEAAGGDYVESAVMAPVPPQGVQVPMLLGGRRARALSEALNALGLRTQAVADEVGLASAIKLCRSIMIKGHEALCLQSMQAALHFGVDGRVLASLAATFPGVGWDKGYEAYLIGRVAEHGQRRSEEMREAAAMLDELGLDAGLASAIADVQQGFAQRGRGWLHALDEKGGLPDWRTLLA
;
A
#
# COMPACT_ATOMS: atom_id res chain seq x y z
N MET A 1 -31.58 -18.15 -7.26
CA MET A 1 -31.33 -16.98 -8.13
C MET A 1 -29.96 -16.46 -7.75
N SER A 2 -29.03 -16.35 -8.71
CA SER A 2 -27.72 -15.71 -8.44
C SER A 2 -27.99 -14.26 -8.06
N THR A 3 -27.46 -13.80 -6.93
CA THR A 3 -27.43 -12.37 -6.62
C THR A 3 -26.70 -11.65 -7.76
N PRO A 4 -27.21 -10.52 -8.27
CA PRO A 4 -26.50 -9.74 -9.27
C PRO A 4 -25.14 -9.31 -8.73
N ALA A 5 -24.14 -9.25 -9.60
CA ALA A 5 -22.81 -8.76 -9.24
C ALA A 5 -22.88 -7.30 -8.77
N PRO A 6 -22.11 -6.91 -7.74
CA PRO A 6 -22.16 -5.55 -7.20
C PRO A 6 -21.67 -4.53 -8.23
N GLY A 7 -22.25 -3.33 -8.19
CA GLY A 7 -21.72 -2.18 -8.88
C GLY A 7 -20.46 -1.66 -8.18
N ILE A 8 -19.43 -1.33 -8.95
CA ILE A 8 -18.12 -0.91 -8.42
C ILE A 8 -17.81 0.51 -8.86
N ALA A 9 -17.48 1.37 -7.90
CA ALA A 9 -16.81 2.64 -8.14
C ALA A 9 -15.35 2.55 -7.70
N ILE A 10 -14.44 3.13 -8.48
CA ILE A 10 -13.03 3.28 -8.10
C ILE A 10 -12.64 4.75 -8.21
N ILE A 11 -12.24 5.33 -7.07
CA ILE A 11 -11.74 6.69 -6.97
C ILE A 11 -10.22 6.64 -6.98
N GLY A 12 -9.62 7.22 -8.02
CA GLY A 12 -8.18 7.20 -8.30
C GLY A 12 -7.83 6.23 -9.43
N VAL A 13 -7.25 6.76 -10.50
CA VAL A 13 -6.83 6.01 -11.71
C VAL A 13 -5.31 6.07 -11.84
N GLY A 14 -4.64 5.85 -10.71
CA GLY A 14 -3.19 5.77 -10.57
C GLY A 14 -2.61 4.45 -11.09
N GLU A 15 -1.90 3.73 -10.22
CA GLU A 15 -1.40 2.37 -10.48
C GLU A 15 -2.45 1.32 -10.07
N VAL A 16 -2.99 1.44 -8.85
CA VAL A 16 -3.90 0.46 -8.26
C VAL A 16 -5.27 0.44 -8.94
N GLY A 17 -5.83 1.62 -9.21
CA GLY A 17 -7.20 1.76 -9.73
C GLY A 17 -7.47 0.96 -11.01
N PRO A 18 -6.67 1.12 -12.08
CA PRO A 18 -6.82 0.35 -13.32
C PRO A 18 -6.70 -1.18 -13.12
N ILE A 19 -5.81 -1.63 -12.24
CA ILE A 19 -5.61 -3.06 -11.94
C ILE A 19 -6.87 -3.65 -11.31
N PHE A 20 -7.44 -2.94 -10.33
CA PHE A 20 -8.68 -3.36 -9.66
C PHE A 20 -9.87 -3.28 -10.63
N ALA A 21 -9.95 -2.23 -11.43
CA ALA A 21 -10.99 -2.04 -12.42
C ALA A 21 -11.05 -3.20 -13.43
N GLN A 22 -9.92 -3.53 -14.03
CA GLN A 22 -9.83 -4.62 -14.99
C GLN A 22 -10.24 -5.94 -14.36
N ALA A 23 -9.63 -6.29 -13.23
CA ALA A 23 -9.86 -7.59 -12.60
C ALA A 23 -11.31 -7.76 -12.13
N LEU A 24 -11.95 -6.72 -11.58
CA LEU A 24 -13.36 -6.77 -11.16
C LEU A 24 -14.31 -6.80 -12.38
N GLY A 25 -13.97 -6.09 -13.47
CA GLY A 25 -14.70 -6.18 -14.73
C GLY A 25 -14.67 -7.58 -15.34
N GLU A 26 -13.50 -8.24 -15.33
CA GLU A 26 -13.33 -9.65 -15.76
C GLU A 26 -14.17 -10.64 -14.91
N ARG A 27 -14.59 -10.24 -13.71
CA ARG A 27 -15.46 -11.01 -12.81
C ARG A 27 -16.95 -10.66 -12.96
N GLY A 28 -17.31 -9.90 -14.00
CA GLY A 28 -18.68 -9.54 -14.33
C GLY A 28 -19.25 -8.37 -13.54
N CYS A 29 -18.42 -7.63 -12.79
CA CYS A 29 -18.88 -6.42 -12.10
C CYS A 29 -18.98 -5.23 -13.08
N ALA A 30 -20.00 -4.40 -12.92
CA ALA A 30 -20.06 -3.11 -13.62
C ALA A 30 -19.12 -2.11 -12.92
N VAL A 31 -18.07 -1.66 -13.60
CA VAL A 31 -17.05 -0.78 -13.01
C VAL A 31 -17.10 0.63 -13.60
N ALA A 32 -17.22 1.62 -12.73
CA ALA A 32 -17.00 3.03 -13.04
C ALA A 32 -15.76 3.54 -12.31
N VAL A 33 -15.02 4.46 -12.94
CA VAL A 33 -13.84 5.11 -12.33
C VAL A 33 -13.94 6.62 -12.41
N TYR A 34 -13.34 7.29 -11.43
CA TYR A 34 -13.18 8.74 -11.41
C TYR A 34 -11.82 9.12 -10.84
N ASP A 35 -11.21 10.16 -11.41
CA ASP A 35 -9.97 10.77 -10.92
C ASP A 35 -10.10 12.29 -11.07
N ILE A 36 -9.66 13.05 -10.07
CA ILE A 36 -9.66 14.52 -10.11
C ILE A 36 -8.84 15.07 -11.29
N LYS A 37 -7.88 14.29 -11.80
CA LYS A 37 -7.09 14.62 -13.01
C LYS A 37 -7.90 14.61 -14.30
N LEU A 38 -9.17 14.19 -14.27
CA LEU A 38 -10.10 14.37 -15.38
C LEU A 38 -10.53 15.83 -15.56
N GLU A 39 -10.38 16.66 -14.53
CA GLU A 39 -10.77 18.08 -14.54
C GLU A 39 -9.72 18.96 -15.21
N ASP A 40 -8.49 18.46 -15.36
CA ASP A 40 -7.41 19.14 -16.08
C ASP A 40 -7.25 18.53 -17.48
N SER A 41 -7.39 19.37 -18.51
CA SER A 41 -7.29 18.96 -19.91
C SER A 41 -5.92 18.37 -20.27
N ALA A 42 -4.85 18.75 -19.56
CA ALA A 42 -3.51 18.21 -19.77
C ALA A 42 -3.36 16.76 -19.28
N THR A 43 -4.14 16.35 -18.27
CA THR A 43 -4.05 15.00 -17.68
C THR A 43 -5.22 14.10 -18.03
N ALA A 44 -6.37 14.66 -18.42
CA ALA A 44 -7.60 13.92 -18.65
C ALA A 44 -7.45 12.81 -19.70
N GLY A 45 -6.72 13.05 -20.79
CA GLY A 45 -6.48 12.05 -21.84
C GLY A 45 -5.80 10.79 -21.30
N ALA A 46 -4.72 10.96 -20.53
CA ALA A 46 -3.99 9.85 -19.93
C ALA A 46 -4.83 9.02 -18.95
N ILE A 47 -5.72 9.67 -18.19
CA ILE A 47 -6.66 8.98 -17.31
C ILE A 47 -7.70 8.18 -18.10
N ARG A 48 -8.28 8.78 -19.15
CA ARG A 48 -9.25 8.10 -20.02
C ARG A 48 -8.63 6.89 -20.70
N ASP A 49 -7.40 6.98 -21.18
CA ASP A 49 -6.67 5.87 -21.79
C ASP A 49 -6.46 4.72 -20.81
N LYS A 50 -6.05 5.01 -19.57
CA LYS A 50 -5.87 3.99 -18.52
C LYS A 50 -7.19 3.29 -18.20
N ALA A 51 -8.26 4.06 -18.02
CA ALA A 51 -9.58 3.52 -17.74
C ALA A 51 -10.12 2.65 -18.88
N ALA A 52 -9.94 3.10 -20.12
CA ALA A 52 -10.34 2.35 -21.32
C ALA A 52 -9.59 1.02 -21.44
N ARG A 53 -8.27 1.00 -21.19
CA ARG A 53 -7.47 -0.25 -21.17
C ARG A 53 -7.92 -1.22 -20.08
N ALA A 54 -8.39 -0.69 -18.96
CA ALA A 54 -8.96 -1.48 -17.86
C ALA A 54 -10.42 -1.90 -18.10
N GLY A 55 -11.04 -1.52 -19.23
CA GLY A 55 -12.43 -1.86 -19.55
C GLY A 55 -13.45 -1.17 -18.64
N ALA A 56 -13.09 -0.08 -17.97
CA ALA A 56 -13.97 0.63 -17.04
C ALA A 56 -14.60 1.88 -17.64
N ARG A 57 -15.83 2.17 -17.20
CA ARG A 57 -16.53 3.41 -17.57
C ARG A 57 -15.89 4.59 -16.86
N VAL A 58 -15.45 5.59 -17.62
CA VAL A 58 -15.02 6.87 -17.05
C VAL A 58 -16.27 7.66 -16.66
N ALA A 59 -16.37 8.03 -15.38
CA ALA A 59 -17.47 8.86 -14.89
C ALA A 59 -17.19 10.35 -15.12
N ASP A 60 -18.25 11.12 -15.36
CA ASP A 60 -18.16 12.58 -15.62
C ASP A 60 -18.00 13.39 -14.33
N SER A 61 -18.34 12.81 -13.19
CA SER A 61 -18.18 13.40 -11.86
C SER A 61 -18.06 12.32 -10.79
N LEU A 62 -17.65 12.71 -9.59
CA LEU A 62 -17.69 11.80 -8.44
C LEU A 62 -19.11 11.27 -8.17
N GLN A 63 -20.13 12.12 -8.29
CA GLN A 63 -21.52 11.70 -8.09
C GLN A 63 -21.97 10.66 -9.12
N ASP A 64 -21.62 10.85 -10.40
CA ASP A 64 -21.89 9.86 -11.46
C ASP A 64 -21.17 8.54 -11.17
N CYS A 65 -19.90 8.59 -10.73
CA CYS A 65 -19.13 7.40 -10.39
C CYS A 65 -19.81 6.56 -9.30
N LEU A 66 -20.34 7.23 -8.27
CA LEU A 66 -20.99 6.58 -7.13
C LEU A 66 -22.45 6.20 -7.41
N SER A 67 -23.08 6.71 -8.46
CA SER A 67 -24.52 6.61 -8.70
C SER A 67 -25.06 5.19 -8.93
N GLN A 68 -24.23 4.21 -9.25
CA GLN A 68 -24.64 2.80 -9.44
C GLN A 68 -23.74 1.83 -8.67
N ALA A 69 -22.92 2.35 -7.76
CA ALA A 69 -21.98 1.54 -7.01
C ALA A 69 -22.62 1.01 -5.72
N ASP A 70 -22.33 -0.24 -5.38
CA ASP A 70 -22.52 -0.80 -4.04
C ASP A 70 -21.22 -0.64 -3.24
N TRP A 71 -20.07 -0.85 -3.90
CA TRP A 71 -18.75 -0.78 -3.30
C TRP A 71 -17.88 0.29 -3.97
N ILE A 72 -17.25 1.13 -3.16
CA ILE A 72 -16.47 2.28 -3.58
C ILE A 72 -15.04 2.09 -3.11
N PHE A 73 -14.11 1.76 -4.01
CA PHE A 73 -12.69 1.64 -3.70
C PHE A 73 -12.02 3.01 -3.79
N SER A 74 -11.42 3.48 -2.71
CA SER A 74 -10.58 4.68 -2.71
C SER A 74 -9.11 4.29 -2.74
N ALA A 75 -8.45 4.55 -3.87
CA ALA A 75 -7.04 4.26 -4.11
C ALA A 75 -6.33 5.49 -4.70
N VAL A 76 -6.20 6.52 -3.86
CA VAL A 76 -5.57 7.80 -4.15
C VAL A 76 -4.26 7.96 -3.35
N THR A 77 -3.60 9.10 -3.46
CA THR A 77 -2.44 9.39 -2.62
C THR A 77 -2.85 9.62 -1.17
N ALA A 78 -1.96 9.33 -0.22
CA ALA A 78 -2.20 9.53 1.21
C ALA A 78 -2.74 10.95 1.54
N SER A 79 -2.17 11.97 0.90
CA SER A 79 -2.58 13.38 1.05
C SER A 79 -4.00 13.69 0.55
N GLN A 80 -4.57 12.85 -0.32
CA GLN A 80 -5.90 13.05 -0.89
C GLN A 80 -6.99 12.21 -0.20
N ALA A 81 -6.62 11.23 0.63
CA ALA A 81 -7.56 10.30 1.25
C ALA A 81 -8.70 11.02 2.00
N GLY A 82 -8.36 12.01 2.83
CA GLY A 82 -9.38 12.76 3.59
C GLY A 82 -10.24 13.69 2.73
N ALA A 83 -9.68 14.27 1.66
CA ALA A 83 -10.46 15.07 0.73
C ALA A 83 -11.48 14.21 -0.03
N VAL A 84 -11.05 13.02 -0.46
CA VAL A 84 -11.91 12.05 -1.15
C VAL A 84 -13.01 11.50 -0.23
N ALA A 85 -12.70 11.15 1.02
CA ALA A 85 -13.72 10.72 1.98
C ALA A 85 -14.79 11.80 2.22
N ARG A 86 -14.38 13.07 2.41
CA ARG A 86 -15.30 14.20 2.55
C ARG A 86 -16.15 14.43 1.30
N ALA A 87 -15.56 14.35 0.12
CA ALA A 87 -16.29 14.54 -1.14
C ALA A 87 -17.29 13.40 -1.39
N ALA A 88 -16.88 12.15 -1.15
CA ALA A 88 -17.74 10.98 -1.27
C ALA A 88 -18.91 11.06 -0.29
N ALA A 89 -18.68 11.40 0.98
CA ALA A 89 -19.73 11.54 1.99
C ALA A 89 -20.86 12.51 1.58
N ARG A 90 -20.59 13.51 0.74
CA ARG A 90 -21.63 14.46 0.27
C ARG A 90 -22.58 13.88 -0.77
N VAL A 91 -22.17 12.82 -1.48
CA VAL A 91 -22.90 12.27 -2.63
C VAL A 91 -23.22 10.78 -2.48
N MET A 92 -22.67 10.13 -1.46
CA MET A 92 -22.97 8.75 -1.12
C MET A 92 -24.44 8.57 -0.74
N ARG A 93 -24.92 7.33 -0.93
CA ARG A 93 -26.26 6.91 -0.59
C ARG A 93 -26.22 5.84 0.49
N PRO A 94 -27.30 5.71 1.29
CA PRO A 94 -27.42 4.64 2.26
C PRO A 94 -27.17 3.26 1.65
N GLY A 95 -26.41 2.42 2.36
CA GLY A 95 -26.09 1.05 1.95
C GLY A 95 -24.84 0.91 1.08
N GLN A 96 -24.21 2.00 0.64
CA GLN A 96 -22.93 1.95 -0.05
C GLN A 96 -21.78 1.72 0.94
N ILE A 97 -20.79 0.92 0.54
CA ILE A 97 -19.59 0.65 1.34
C ILE A 97 -18.38 1.37 0.73
N PHE A 98 -17.80 2.30 1.49
CA PHE A 98 -16.54 2.96 1.15
C PHE A 98 -15.37 2.13 1.68
N ILE A 99 -14.55 1.63 0.76
CA ILE A 99 -13.40 0.77 1.00
C ILE A 99 -12.13 1.60 0.81
N ASP A 100 -11.49 2.00 1.91
CA ASP A 100 -10.35 2.91 1.90
C ASP A 100 -9.03 2.13 1.83
N LEU A 101 -8.40 2.08 0.65
CA LEU A 101 -7.12 1.38 0.40
C LEU A 101 -5.90 2.29 0.63
N ASN A 102 -6.13 3.57 0.99
CA ASN A 102 -5.06 4.56 1.07
C ASN A 102 -4.13 4.26 2.25
N SER A 103 -2.82 4.46 2.05
CA SER A 103 -1.85 4.32 3.13
C SER A 103 -1.83 5.59 3.98
N VAL A 104 -2.67 5.62 5.01
CA VAL A 104 -2.78 6.72 5.98
C VAL A 104 -2.83 6.15 7.39
N SER A 105 -2.64 7.01 8.41
CA SER A 105 -2.63 6.58 9.80
C SER A 105 -4.00 6.06 10.27
N PRO A 106 -4.03 5.26 11.36
CA PRO A 106 -5.29 4.82 11.98
C PRO A 106 -6.23 5.99 12.32
N ARG A 107 -5.69 7.11 12.80
CA ARG A 107 -6.47 8.31 13.11
C ARG A 107 -7.16 8.88 11.88
N VAL A 108 -6.43 9.03 10.78
CA VAL A 108 -7.01 9.54 9.51
C VAL A 108 -8.10 8.59 9.00
N LYS A 109 -7.91 7.26 9.10
CA LYS A 109 -8.96 6.28 8.76
C LYS A 109 -10.21 6.47 9.61
N GLN A 110 -10.06 6.67 10.92
CA GLN A 110 -11.17 6.89 11.84
C GLN A 110 -11.93 8.19 11.53
N GLU A 111 -11.20 9.29 11.25
CA GLU A 111 -11.79 10.56 10.84
C GLU A 111 -12.56 10.44 9.52
N ASN A 112 -11.98 9.76 8.52
CA ASN A 112 -12.65 9.48 7.25
C ASN A 112 -13.88 8.59 7.44
N GLY A 113 -13.78 7.57 8.29
CA GLY A 113 -14.88 6.69 8.62
C GLY A 113 -16.04 7.44 9.27
N ALA A 114 -15.77 8.31 10.25
CA ALA A 114 -16.79 9.11 10.89
C ALA A 114 -17.56 10.01 9.89
N LEU A 115 -16.86 10.59 8.91
CA LEU A 115 -17.48 11.41 7.86
C LEU A 115 -18.41 10.58 6.96
N VAL A 116 -17.96 9.40 6.53
CA VAL A 116 -18.74 8.50 5.68
C VAL A 116 -19.96 7.95 6.42
N GLU A 117 -19.77 7.53 7.67
CA GLU A 117 -20.84 6.98 8.50
C GLU A 117 -21.89 8.03 8.86
N ALA A 118 -21.49 9.28 9.11
CA ALA A 118 -22.43 10.39 9.33
C ALA A 118 -23.30 10.69 8.08
N ALA A 119 -22.83 10.36 6.89
CA ALA A 119 -23.58 10.46 5.64
C ALA A 119 -24.47 9.22 5.35
N GLY A 120 -24.46 8.22 6.23
CA GLY A 120 -25.23 6.98 6.08
C GLY A 120 -24.56 5.91 5.23
N GLY A 121 -23.31 6.11 4.82
CA GLY A 121 -22.49 5.07 4.20
C GLY A 121 -21.84 4.15 5.24
N ASP A 122 -21.44 2.95 4.84
CA ASP A 122 -20.56 2.11 5.63
C ASP A 122 -19.09 2.39 5.26
N TYR A 123 -18.20 2.39 6.25
CA TYR A 123 -16.76 2.54 6.01
C TYR A 123 -16.01 1.26 6.40
N VAL A 124 -15.12 0.83 5.51
CA VAL A 124 -14.17 -0.26 5.76
C VAL A 124 -12.78 0.21 5.40
N GLU A 125 -11.86 0.20 6.36
CA GLU A 125 -10.45 0.38 6.02
C GLU A 125 -9.89 -0.89 5.38
N SER A 126 -8.97 -0.71 4.43
CA SER A 126 -8.21 -1.79 3.81
C SER A 126 -6.72 -1.48 3.89
N ALA A 127 -5.98 -2.30 4.64
CA ALA A 127 -4.54 -2.25 4.71
C ALA A 127 -3.92 -3.21 3.69
N VAL A 128 -3.43 -2.66 2.58
CA VAL A 128 -2.70 -3.42 1.55
C VAL A 128 -1.31 -3.83 2.09
N MET A 129 -1.06 -5.14 2.19
CA MET A 129 0.08 -5.69 2.95
C MET A 129 1.36 -5.91 2.13
N ALA A 130 1.27 -5.76 0.81
CA ALA A 130 2.36 -5.94 -0.15
C ALA A 130 2.16 -5.02 -1.36
N PRO A 131 3.16 -4.86 -2.24
CA PRO A 131 2.96 -4.22 -3.53
C PRO A 131 1.81 -4.87 -4.30
N VAL A 132 1.01 -4.05 -5.01
CA VAL A 132 -0.14 -4.54 -5.77
C VAL A 132 0.33 -5.37 -6.97
N PRO A 133 1.16 -4.87 -7.90
CA PRO A 133 1.89 -5.75 -8.82
C PRO A 133 2.89 -6.64 -8.06
N PRO A 134 3.08 -7.92 -8.48
CA PRO A 134 2.44 -8.58 -9.62
C PRO A 134 1.11 -9.29 -9.29
N GLN A 135 0.69 -9.35 -8.03
CA GLN A 135 -0.47 -10.15 -7.59
C GLN A 135 -1.82 -9.52 -7.97
N GLY A 136 -1.83 -8.23 -8.31
CA GLY A 136 -3.04 -7.48 -8.63
C GLY A 136 -4.05 -7.52 -7.48
N VAL A 137 -5.29 -7.89 -7.78
CA VAL A 137 -6.38 -7.98 -6.77
C VAL A 137 -6.21 -9.12 -5.75
N GLN A 138 -5.27 -10.03 -5.98
CA GLN A 138 -4.89 -11.08 -5.02
C GLN A 138 -3.84 -10.62 -4.01
N VAL A 139 -3.42 -9.34 -4.06
CA VAL A 139 -2.60 -8.73 -3.01
C VAL A 139 -3.29 -8.94 -1.65
N PRO A 140 -2.58 -9.40 -0.60
CA PRO A 140 -3.19 -9.59 0.70
C PRO A 140 -3.64 -8.25 1.28
N MET A 141 -4.90 -8.17 1.69
CA MET A 141 -5.48 -6.99 2.33
C MET A 141 -6.11 -7.36 3.67
N LEU A 142 -5.80 -6.60 4.71
CA LEU A 142 -6.47 -6.70 6.01
C LEU A 142 -7.58 -5.67 6.07
N LEU A 143 -8.78 -6.08 6.49
CA LEU A 143 -9.95 -5.21 6.58
C LEU A 143 -10.33 -4.94 8.03
N GLY A 144 -10.73 -3.70 8.32
CA GLY A 144 -11.22 -3.26 9.62
C GLY A 144 -12.50 -2.42 9.49
N GLY A 145 -13.40 -2.54 10.47
CA GLY A 145 -14.69 -1.85 10.51
C GLY A 145 -15.88 -2.80 10.56
N ARG A 146 -17.07 -2.29 10.95
CA ARG A 146 -18.26 -3.11 11.27
C ARG A 146 -18.71 -4.03 10.14
N ARG A 147 -18.45 -3.66 8.89
CA ARG A 147 -18.82 -4.46 7.70
C ARG A 147 -17.67 -5.31 7.16
N ALA A 148 -16.48 -5.25 7.76
CA ALA A 148 -15.26 -5.87 7.25
C ALA A 148 -15.42 -7.39 7.02
N ARG A 149 -16.05 -8.11 7.96
CA ARG A 149 -16.24 -9.56 7.85
C ARG A 149 -17.11 -9.95 6.64
N ALA A 150 -18.31 -9.38 6.56
CA ALA A 150 -19.23 -9.65 5.46
C ALA A 150 -18.66 -9.20 4.12
N LEU A 151 -18.01 -8.03 4.08
CA LEU A 151 -17.33 -7.55 2.88
C LEU A 151 -16.17 -8.48 2.47
N SER A 152 -15.37 -8.96 3.42
CA SER A 152 -14.25 -9.86 3.15
C SER A 152 -14.71 -11.15 2.49
N GLU A 153 -15.79 -11.76 3.00
CA GLU A 153 -16.41 -12.95 2.40
C GLU A 153 -16.85 -12.67 0.95
N ALA A 154 -17.51 -11.54 0.70
CA ALA A 154 -18.00 -11.17 -0.63
C ALA A 154 -16.86 -10.84 -1.62
N LEU A 155 -15.83 -10.12 -1.17
CA LEU A 155 -14.65 -9.82 -2.00
C LEU A 155 -13.85 -11.10 -2.32
N ASN A 156 -13.75 -12.03 -1.37
CA ASN A 156 -13.08 -13.31 -1.61
C ASN A 156 -13.88 -14.22 -2.57
N ALA A 157 -15.21 -14.14 -2.57
CA ALA A 157 -16.04 -14.80 -3.58
C ALA A 157 -15.81 -14.23 -5.00
N LEU A 158 -15.41 -12.96 -5.10
CA LEU A 158 -14.88 -12.35 -6.31
C LEU A 158 -13.38 -12.62 -6.49
N GLY A 159 -12.75 -13.54 -5.78
CA GLY A 159 -11.34 -13.88 -5.99
C GLY A 159 -10.36 -12.75 -5.67
N LEU A 160 -10.67 -11.93 -4.66
CA LEU A 160 -9.68 -11.13 -3.95
C LEU A 160 -9.09 -11.93 -2.78
N ARG A 161 -8.02 -11.41 -2.16
CA ARG A 161 -7.41 -11.97 -0.95
C ARG A 161 -7.54 -11.02 0.23
N THR A 162 -8.71 -11.04 0.87
CA THR A 162 -9.02 -10.20 2.02
C THR A 162 -9.15 -11.03 3.29
N GLN A 163 -8.82 -10.41 4.42
CA GLN A 163 -9.05 -10.95 5.75
C GLN A 163 -9.58 -9.85 6.66
N ALA A 164 -10.78 -10.02 7.21
CA ALA A 164 -11.26 -9.17 8.29
C ALA A 164 -10.48 -9.48 9.59
N VAL A 165 -9.93 -8.44 10.21
CA VAL A 165 -9.09 -8.57 11.41
C VAL A 165 -9.62 -7.80 12.62
N ALA A 166 -10.59 -6.90 12.39
CA ALA A 166 -11.19 -6.07 13.44
C ALA A 166 -12.58 -5.58 13.02
N ASP A 167 -13.45 -5.37 14.01
CA ASP A 167 -14.72 -4.68 13.82
C ASP A 167 -14.56 -3.15 13.94
N GLU A 168 -13.43 -2.70 14.48
CA GLU A 168 -13.03 -1.30 14.60
C GLU A 168 -12.17 -0.82 13.43
N VAL A 169 -12.38 0.44 13.05
CA VAL A 169 -11.51 1.15 12.09
C VAL A 169 -10.24 1.62 12.79
N GLY A 170 -9.10 1.34 12.15
CA GLY A 170 -7.76 1.76 12.53
C GLY A 170 -6.82 0.59 12.83
N LEU A 171 -7.36 -0.57 13.21
CA LEU A 171 -6.56 -1.73 13.63
C LEU A 171 -5.87 -2.44 12.45
N ALA A 172 -6.50 -2.53 11.28
CA ALA A 172 -5.86 -3.10 10.10
C ALA A 172 -4.67 -2.24 9.64
N SER A 173 -4.85 -0.93 9.61
CA SER A 173 -3.78 0.03 9.33
C SER A 173 -2.67 -0.03 10.38
N ALA A 174 -3.01 -0.13 11.67
CA ALA A 174 -2.05 -0.28 12.74
C ALA A 174 -1.21 -1.55 12.60
N ILE A 175 -1.82 -2.70 12.29
CA ILE A 175 -1.10 -3.96 12.03
C ILE A 175 -0.06 -3.79 10.93
N LYS A 176 -0.45 -3.17 9.80
CA LYS A 176 0.44 -2.89 8.66
C LYS A 176 1.61 -2.00 9.07
N LEU A 177 1.33 -0.87 9.73
CA LEU A 177 2.33 0.13 10.08
C LEU A 177 3.30 -0.37 11.18
N CYS A 178 2.80 -1.04 12.22
CA CYS A 178 3.65 -1.66 13.24
C CYS A 178 4.59 -2.72 12.62
N ARG A 179 4.08 -3.55 11.71
CA ARG A 179 4.92 -4.49 10.95
C ARG A 179 5.94 -3.76 10.07
N SER A 180 5.54 -2.65 9.46
CA SER A 180 6.39 -1.82 8.59
C SER A 180 7.66 -1.37 9.32
N ILE A 181 7.52 -0.88 10.56
CA ILE A 181 8.64 -0.44 11.42
C ILE A 181 9.68 -1.55 11.54
N MET A 182 9.25 -2.78 11.89
CA MET A 182 10.16 -3.91 12.05
C MET A 182 10.86 -4.29 10.75
N ILE A 183 10.11 -4.49 9.67
CA ILE A 183 10.68 -4.95 8.39
C ILE A 183 11.66 -3.93 7.82
N LYS A 184 11.30 -2.64 7.83
CA LYS A 184 12.09 -1.56 7.21
C LYS A 184 13.22 -1.08 8.11
N GLY A 185 13.00 -1.08 9.42
CA GLY A 185 14.08 -0.86 10.38
C GLY A 185 15.17 -1.91 10.23
N HIS A 186 14.80 -3.18 10.05
CA HIS A 186 15.78 -4.25 9.86
C HIS A 186 16.63 -4.05 8.59
N GLU A 187 16.01 -3.64 7.48
CA GLU A 187 16.73 -3.35 6.24
C GLU A 187 17.70 -2.16 6.39
N ALA A 188 17.27 -1.07 7.04
CA ALA A 188 18.13 0.09 7.25
C ALA A 188 19.30 -0.22 8.19
N LEU A 189 19.05 -0.97 9.27
CA LEU A 189 20.10 -1.44 10.19
C LEU A 189 21.10 -2.35 9.47
N CYS A 190 20.61 -3.32 8.68
CA CYS A 190 21.45 -4.20 7.87
C CYS A 190 22.32 -3.39 6.92
N LEU A 191 21.71 -2.46 6.17
CA LEU A 191 22.42 -1.65 5.20
C LEU A 191 23.53 -0.82 5.84
N GLN A 192 23.23 -0.05 6.89
CA GLN A 192 24.23 0.77 7.57
C GLN A 192 25.33 -0.09 8.21
N SER A 193 24.96 -1.21 8.83
CA SER A 193 25.92 -2.13 9.44
C SER A 193 26.87 -2.71 8.38
N MET A 194 26.36 -3.16 7.23
CA MET A 194 27.17 -3.73 6.16
C MET A 194 28.05 -2.69 5.47
N GLN A 195 27.59 -1.45 5.32
CA GLN A 195 28.43 -0.35 4.83
C GLN A 195 29.62 -0.08 5.76
N ALA A 196 29.38 -0.01 7.07
CA ALA A 196 30.44 0.17 8.05
C ALA A 196 31.38 -1.04 8.12
N ALA A 197 30.84 -2.25 8.12
CA ALA A 197 31.63 -3.47 8.20
C ALA A 197 32.50 -3.66 6.94
N LEU A 198 32.00 -3.29 5.76
CA LEU A 198 32.77 -3.30 4.52
C LEU A 198 33.93 -2.28 4.57
N HIS A 199 33.69 -1.07 5.09
CA HIS A 199 34.75 -0.06 5.26
C HIS A 199 35.93 -0.59 6.09
N PHE A 200 35.66 -1.37 7.14
CA PHE A 200 36.69 -2.00 7.98
C PHE A 200 37.15 -3.37 7.49
N GLY A 201 36.56 -3.93 6.43
CA GLY A 201 36.87 -5.28 5.94
C GLY A 201 36.49 -6.41 6.91
N VAL A 202 35.43 -6.22 7.72
CA VAL A 202 34.99 -7.16 8.76
C VAL A 202 33.58 -7.72 8.55
N ASP A 203 32.94 -7.44 7.42
CA ASP A 203 31.57 -7.87 7.11
C ASP A 203 31.35 -9.38 7.25
N GLY A 204 32.28 -10.22 6.79
CA GLY A 204 32.17 -11.68 6.94
C GLY A 204 32.15 -12.14 8.42
N ARG A 205 32.94 -11.48 9.27
CA ARG A 205 32.93 -11.76 10.73
C ARG A 205 31.64 -11.29 11.39
N VAL A 206 31.12 -10.14 10.97
CA VAL A 206 29.84 -9.62 11.48
C VAL A 206 28.69 -10.56 11.09
N LEU A 207 28.62 -10.98 9.82
CA LEU A 207 27.58 -11.90 9.33
C LEU A 207 27.63 -13.26 10.05
N ALA A 208 28.82 -13.83 10.26
CA ALA A 208 28.98 -15.07 11.02
C ALA A 208 28.48 -14.91 12.48
N SER A 209 28.77 -13.78 13.12
CA SER A 209 28.29 -13.46 14.47
C SER A 209 26.76 -13.32 14.52
N LEU A 210 26.16 -12.63 13.53
CA LEU A 210 24.70 -12.51 13.41
C LEU A 210 24.03 -13.87 13.18
N ALA A 211 24.62 -14.73 12.37
CA ALA A 211 24.13 -16.10 12.15
C ALA A 211 24.14 -16.94 13.43
N ALA A 212 25.18 -16.81 14.26
CA ALA A 212 25.25 -17.49 15.55
C ALA A 212 24.25 -16.94 16.57
N THR A 213 24.02 -15.62 16.57
CA THR A 213 23.10 -14.94 17.50
C THR A 213 21.63 -15.18 17.14
N PHE A 214 21.32 -15.16 15.84
CA PHE A 214 19.97 -15.33 15.30
C PHE A 214 19.91 -16.51 14.32
N PRO A 215 20.03 -17.75 14.82
CA PRO A 215 20.03 -18.94 13.98
C PRO A 215 18.72 -19.06 13.19
N GLY A 216 18.82 -19.47 11.93
CA GLY A 216 17.67 -19.67 11.05
C GLY A 216 17.18 -18.43 10.27
N VAL A 217 17.68 -17.23 10.58
CA VAL A 217 17.34 -16.01 9.82
C VAL A 217 17.95 -16.02 8.41
N GLY A 218 19.10 -16.67 8.23
CA GLY A 218 19.78 -16.80 6.93
C GLY A 218 20.89 -15.79 6.69
N TRP A 219 21.47 -15.20 7.73
CA TRP A 219 22.68 -14.36 7.63
C TRP A 219 23.88 -15.08 7.00
N ASP A 220 23.91 -16.40 7.09
CA ASP A 220 24.88 -17.31 6.45
C ASP A 220 24.47 -17.74 5.03
N LYS A 221 23.31 -17.26 4.54
CA LYS A 221 22.68 -17.65 3.26
C LYS A 221 22.38 -16.45 2.35
N GLY A 222 22.99 -15.29 2.61
CA GLY A 222 22.83 -14.08 1.79
C GLY A 222 21.57 -13.27 2.10
N TYR A 223 21.01 -13.40 3.31
CA TYR A 223 19.86 -12.58 3.71
C TYR A 223 20.17 -11.07 3.71
N GLU A 224 21.40 -10.68 4.05
CA GLU A 224 21.86 -9.30 3.96
C GLU A 224 21.81 -8.77 2.53
N ALA A 225 22.23 -9.59 1.55
CA ALA A 225 22.19 -9.23 0.14
C ALA A 225 20.74 -9.02 -0.33
N TYR A 226 19.82 -9.85 0.15
CA TYR A 226 18.38 -9.66 -0.08
C TYR A 226 17.88 -8.32 0.48
N LEU A 227 18.17 -8.01 1.75
CA LEU A 227 17.74 -6.77 2.38
C LEU A 227 18.30 -5.53 1.67
N ILE A 228 19.59 -5.54 1.32
CA ILE A 228 20.25 -4.45 0.58
C ILE A 228 19.60 -4.27 -0.79
N GLY A 229 19.37 -5.37 -1.52
CA GLY A 229 18.72 -5.35 -2.82
C GLY A 229 17.30 -4.75 -2.78
N ARG A 230 16.49 -5.08 -1.76
CA ARG A 230 15.17 -4.47 -1.58
C ARG A 230 15.21 -2.96 -1.38
N VAL A 231 16.23 -2.45 -0.69
CA VAL A 231 16.39 -1.00 -0.51
C VAL A 231 16.92 -0.35 -1.80
N ALA A 232 17.82 -1.01 -2.54
CA ALA A 232 18.27 -0.51 -3.84
C ALA A 232 17.11 -0.38 -4.84
N GLU A 233 16.27 -1.41 -4.92
CA GLU A 233 15.17 -1.50 -5.88
C GLU A 233 13.98 -0.60 -5.52
N HIS A 234 13.61 -0.55 -4.25
CA HIS A 234 12.35 0.08 -3.82
C HIS A 234 12.51 1.13 -2.73
N GLY A 235 13.72 1.52 -2.35
CA GLY A 235 13.96 2.34 -1.15
C GLY A 235 13.18 3.66 -1.12
N GLN A 236 12.86 4.27 -2.28
CA GLN A 236 11.99 5.45 -2.34
C GLN A 236 10.56 5.16 -1.84
N ARG A 237 9.92 4.09 -2.32
CA ARG A 237 8.60 3.70 -1.80
C ARG A 237 8.68 3.26 -0.34
N ARG A 238 9.75 2.54 0.03
CA ARG A 238 9.93 2.07 1.41
C ARG A 238 10.12 3.22 2.39
N SER A 239 10.80 4.29 1.99
CA SER A 239 10.94 5.49 2.79
C SER A 239 9.60 6.20 3.00
N GLU A 240 8.75 6.29 1.96
CA GLU A 240 7.39 6.82 2.07
C GLU A 240 6.56 6.04 3.10
N GLU A 241 6.59 4.71 3.05
CA GLU A 241 5.93 3.85 4.06
C GLU A 241 6.49 4.03 5.48
N MET A 242 7.76 4.40 5.63
CA MET A 242 8.34 4.75 6.94
C MET A 242 7.98 6.16 7.40
N ARG A 243 7.75 7.11 6.48
CA ARG A 243 7.17 8.42 6.84
C ARG A 243 5.74 8.28 7.34
N GLU A 244 4.96 7.37 6.77
CA GLU A 244 3.63 7.03 7.28
C GLU A 244 3.69 6.41 8.68
N ALA A 245 4.65 5.49 8.92
CA ALA A 245 4.87 4.94 10.25
C ALA A 245 5.33 6.00 11.26
N ALA A 246 6.18 6.95 10.85
CA ALA A 246 6.58 8.09 11.67
C ALA A 246 5.38 8.97 12.05
N ALA A 247 4.52 9.32 11.07
CA ALA A 247 3.31 10.08 11.34
C ALA A 247 2.38 9.37 12.33
N MET A 248 2.22 8.04 12.23
CA MET A 248 1.45 7.26 13.21
C MET A 248 2.07 7.34 14.62
N LEU A 249 3.40 7.28 14.75
CA LEU A 249 4.07 7.37 16.05
C LEU A 249 3.86 8.75 16.68
N ASP A 250 4.02 9.84 15.92
CA ASP A 250 3.77 11.20 16.39
C ASP A 250 2.33 11.37 16.89
N GLU A 251 1.36 10.79 16.18
CA GLU A 251 -0.07 10.81 16.58
C GLU A 251 -0.33 10.08 17.89
N LEU A 252 0.45 9.05 18.20
CA LEU A 252 0.39 8.32 19.46
C LEU A 252 1.17 9.04 20.59
N GLY A 253 1.81 10.18 20.29
CA GLY A 253 2.69 10.88 21.22
C GLY A 253 4.02 10.16 21.49
N LEU A 254 4.41 9.24 20.59
CA LEU A 254 5.68 8.52 20.65
C LEU A 254 6.74 9.23 19.80
N ASP A 255 8.01 9.02 20.13
CA ASP A 255 9.11 9.56 19.32
C ASP A 255 9.19 8.86 17.95
N ALA A 256 8.94 9.62 16.88
CA ALA A 256 9.04 9.18 15.51
C ALA A 256 10.46 9.28 14.92
N GLY A 257 11.46 9.72 15.70
CA GLY A 257 12.83 9.97 15.25
C GLY A 257 13.49 8.77 14.57
N LEU A 258 13.35 7.57 15.15
CA LEU A 258 13.91 6.36 14.55
C LEU A 258 13.24 6.01 13.21
N ALA A 259 11.91 6.09 13.13
CA ALA A 259 11.17 5.80 11.91
C ALA A 259 11.56 6.78 10.79
N SER A 260 11.74 8.05 11.14
CA SER A 260 12.22 9.08 10.22
C SER A 260 13.65 8.83 9.73
N ALA A 261 14.57 8.46 10.63
CA ALA A 261 15.94 8.15 10.25
C ALA A 261 16.03 6.93 9.31
N ILE A 262 15.22 5.89 9.55
CA ILE A 262 15.11 4.74 8.65
C ILE A 262 14.66 5.19 7.25
N ALA A 263 13.66 6.07 7.17
CA ALA A 263 13.20 6.60 5.90
C ALA A 263 14.30 7.37 5.15
N ASP A 264 15.10 8.19 5.85
CA ASP A 264 16.24 8.92 5.27
C ASP A 264 17.28 7.96 4.68
N VAL A 265 17.61 6.89 5.40
CA VAL A 265 18.55 5.86 4.94
C VAL A 265 18.06 5.20 3.65
N GLN A 266 16.80 4.77 3.63
CA GLN A 266 16.22 4.09 2.46
C GLN A 266 16.14 5.02 1.25
N GLN A 267 15.76 6.27 1.46
CA GLN A 267 15.72 7.28 0.39
C GLN A 267 17.11 7.58 -0.16
N GLY A 268 18.09 7.85 0.71
CA GLY A 268 19.46 8.14 0.30
C GLY A 268 20.10 6.97 -0.44
N PHE A 269 19.85 5.74 0.01
CA PHE A 269 20.37 4.56 -0.66
C PHE A 269 19.72 4.31 -2.03
N ALA A 270 18.40 4.45 -2.15
CA ALA A 270 17.71 4.28 -3.42
C ALA A 270 18.24 5.22 -4.51
N GLN A 271 18.59 6.47 -4.15
CA GLN A 271 19.15 7.42 -5.10
C GLN A 271 20.50 6.96 -5.69
N ARG A 272 21.36 6.35 -4.87
CA ARG A 272 22.63 5.73 -5.30
C ARG A 272 22.39 4.41 -6.03
N GLY A 273 21.44 3.61 -5.55
CA GLY A 273 21.14 2.25 -6.01
C GLY A 273 20.50 2.14 -7.39
N ARG A 274 20.02 3.24 -7.98
CA ARG A 274 19.48 3.25 -9.36
C ARG A 274 20.45 2.66 -10.38
N GLY A 275 21.76 2.84 -10.18
CA GLY A 275 22.79 2.28 -11.04
C GLY A 275 22.93 0.77 -10.94
N TRP A 276 22.39 0.13 -9.91
CA TRP A 276 22.64 -1.27 -9.55
C TRP A 276 21.44 -2.20 -9.79
N LEU A 277 20.32 -1.68 -10.32
CA LEU A 277 19.12 -2.49 -10.56
C LEU A 277 19.38 -3.68 -11.49
N HIS A 278 20.33 -3.54 -12.42
CA HIS A 278 20.75 -4.60 -13.33
C HIS A 278 21.53 -5.74 -12.64
N ALA A 279 22.02 -5.51 -11.42
CA ALA A 279 22.79 -6.46 -10.62
C ALA A 279 21.92 -7.20 -9.58
N LEU A 280 20.61 -6.99 -9.59
CA LEU A 280 19.69 -7.72 -8.73
C LEU A 280 19.48 -9.15 -9.25
N ASP A 281 19.45 -10.12 -8.34
CA ASP A 281 19.07 -11.50 -8.65
C ASP A 281 17.55 -11.66 -8.83
N GLU A 282 17.10 -12.85 -9.21
CA GLU A 282 15.67 -13.15 -9.43
C GLU A 282 14.79 -12.94 -8.19
N LYS A 283 15.38 -12.93 -6.99
CA LYS A 283 14.68 -12.68 -5.72
C LYS A 283 14.76 -11.21 -5.29
N GLY A 284 15.40 -10.35 -6.08
CA GLY A 284 15.62 -8.94 -5.76
C GLY A 284 16.74 -8.71 -4.74
N GLY A 285 17.63 -9.70 -4.53
CA GLY A 285 18.84 -9.53 -3.75
C GLY A 285 19.98 -8.95 -4.56
N LEU A 286 20.93 -8.30 -3.88
CA LEU A 286 22.12 -7.69 -4.49
C LEU A 286 23.38 -8.48 -4.08
N PRO A 287 23.67 -9.65 -4.70
CA PRO A 287 24.77 -10.53 -4.25
C PRO A 287 26.14 -9.86 -4.32
N ASP A 288 26.36 -8.99 -5.31
CA ASP A 288 27.62 -8.28 -5.53
C ASP A 288 27.74 -6.97 -4.72
N TRP A 289 26.93 -6.82 -3.66
CA TRP A 289 26.88 -5.59 -2.86
C TRP A 289 28.26 -5.16 -2.34
N ARG A 290 29.17 -6.09 -2.02
CA ARG A 290 30.53 -5.77 -1.56
C ARG A 290 31.31 -4.95 -2.57
N THR A 291 31.19 -5.29 -3.85
CA THR A 291 31.88 -4.59 -4.94
C THR A 291 31.19 -3.29 -5.27
N LEU A 292 29.85 -3.26 -5.22
CA LEU A 292 29.05 -2.09 -5.58
C LEU A 292 29.05 -1.00 -4.50
N LEU A 293 29.26 -1.38 -3.23
CA LEU A 293 29.32 -0.45 -2.09
C LEU A 293 30.74 0.04 -1.76
N ALA A 294 31.78 -0.61 -2.30
CA ALA A 294 33.18 -0.18 -2.17
C ALA A 294 33.45 1.14 -2.92
#